data_AF-A0A2V6ML28-F1
#
_entry.id   AF-A0A2V6ML28-F1
#
_cell.length_a   1.000
_cell.length_b   1.000
_cell.length_c   1.000
_cell.angle_alpha   90.00
_cell.angle_beta   90.00
_cell.angle_gamma   90.00
#
_symmetry.space_group_name_H-M   'P 1'
#
loop_
_entity.id
_entity.type
_entity.pdbx_description
1 polymer ?
#
loop_
_entity_poly.entity_id
_entity_poly.type
_entity_poly.pdbx_seq_one_letter_code
_entity_poly.pdbx_strand_id
1 'polypeptide(L)' 'MPEKAELVVEGKKLAVSNLNKVLYPKVGFTKGQVIDYYIRIAPVLLPHLRDRPLTMKRYP' A
#
# COMPACT_ATOMS: atom_id res chain seq x y z
N MET A 1 -9.37 4.65 -12.64
CA MET A 1 -8.91 5.23 -11.35
C MET A 1 -7.96 6.36 -11.60
N PRO A 2 -7.99 7.45 -10.81
CA PRO A 2 -7.18 8.63 -11.03
C PRO A 2 -5.68 8.33 -10.85
N GLU A 3 -4.83 9.06 -11.59
CA GLU A 3 -3.38 8.91 -11.56
C GLU A 3 -2.78 9.33 -10.20
N LYS A 4 -3.50 10.19 -9.47
CA LYS A 4 -3.23 10.63 -8.10
C LYS A 4 -4.51 10.53 -7.27
N ALA A 5 -4.40 10.13 -6.01
CA ALA A 5 -5.50 10.12 -5.06
C ALA A 5 -5.01 10.52 -3.67
N GLU A 6 -5.93 10.99 -2.82
CA GLU A 6 -5.68 11.21 -1.39
C GLU A 6 -6.41 10.12 -0.60
N LEU A 7 -5.69 9.46 0.31
CA LEU A 7 -6.24 8.47 1.23
C LEU A 7 -6.18 9.01 2.66
N VAL A 8 -7.19 8.70 3.47
CA VAL A 8 -7.18 8.96 4.91
C VAL A 8 -7.03 7.64 5.64
N VAL A 9 -5.93 7.46 6.37
CA VAL A 9 -5.64 6.25 7.16
C VAL A 9 -5.35 6.67 8.59
N GLU A 10 -6.17 6.22 9.55
CA GLU A 10 -6.07 6.60 10.97
C GLU A 10 -5.94 8.14 11.16
N GLY A 11 -6.75 8.91 10.42
CA GLY A 11 -6.74 10.38 10.47
C GLY A 11 -5.58 11.05 9.73
N LYS A 12 -4.64 10.29 9.16
CA LYS A 12 -3.52 10.82 8.37
C LYS A 12 -3.88 10.86 6.88
N LYS A 13 -3.65 12.02 6.26
CA LYS A 13 -3.80 12.21 4.80
C LYS A 13 -2.53 11.76 4.08
N LEU A 14 -2.69 10.88 3.09
CA LEU A 14 -1.61 10.30 2.31
C LEU A 14 -1.88 10.50 0.82
N ALA A 15 -0.97 11.19 0.13
CA ALA A 15 -0.99 11.29 -1.32
C ALA A 15 -0.43 10.00 -1.94
N VAL A 16 -1.21 9.38 -2.82
CA VAL A 16 -0.82 8.18 -3.57
C VAL A 16 -0.93 8.43 -5.07
N SER A 17 -0.11 7.75 -5.85
CA SER A 17 -0.07 7.92 -7.31
C SER A 17 0.22 6.61 -8.04
N ASN A 18 -0.01 6.60 -9.36
CA ASN A 18 0.24 5.47 -10.25
C ASN A 18 -0.49 4.19 -9.82
N LEU A 19 -1.75 4.31 -9.40
CA LEU A 19 -2.51 3.19 -8.82
C LEU A 19 -2.73 2.05 -9.82
N ASN A 20 -2.81 2.36 -11.11
CA ASN A 20 -2.96 1.36 -12.18
C ASN A 20 -1.63 0.69 -12.57
N LYS A 21 -0.49 1.11 -12.01
CA LYS A 21 0.81 0.49 -12.30
C LYS A 21 0.79 -0.97 -11.89
N VAL A 22 1.03 -1.87 -12.84
CA VAL A 22 1.15 -3.32 -12.57
C VAL A 22 2.48 -3.58 -11.86
N LEU A 23 2.42 -4.16 -10.65
CA LEU A 23 3.61 -4.57 -9.88
C LEU A 23 3.86 -6.07 -9.97
N TYR A 24 2.83 -6.88 -10.23
CA TYR A 24 2.95 -8.31 -10.43
C TYR A 24 2.42 -8.71 -11.82
N PRO A 25 3.26 -8.67 -12.87
CA PRO A 25 2.81 -8.83 -14.26
C PRO A 25 2.10 -10.14 -14.56
N LYS A 26 2.54 -11.24 -13.94
CA LYS A 26 1.97 -12.59 -14.18
C LYS A 26 0.48 -12.69 -13.87
N VAL A 27 -0.03 -11.81 -13.01
CA VAL A 27 -1.43 -11.81 -12.54
C VAL A 27 -2.10 -10.45 -12.70
N GLY A 28 -1.43 -9.48 -13.32
CA GLY A 28 -1.95 -8.11 -13.49
C GLY A 28 -2.14 -7.32 -12.19
N PHE A 29 -1.57 -7.74 -11.06
CA PHE A 29 -1.84 -7.11 -9.77
C PHE A 29 -1.18 -5.73 -9.66
N THR A 30 -1.98 -4.71 -9.34
CA THR A 30 -1.59 -3.30 -9.43
C THR A 30 -1.13 -2.71 -8.09
N LYS A 31 -0.43 -1.57 -8.15
CA LYS A 31 -0.02 -0.79 -6.98
C LYS A 31 -1.20 -0.40 -6.10
N GLY A 32 -2.33 -0.02 -6.70
CA GLY A 32 -3.55 0.28 -5.96
C GLY A 32 -4.05 -0.94 -5.17
N GLN A 33 -4.03 -2.13 -5.78
CA GLN A 33 -4.44 -3.36 -5.10
C GLN A 33 -3.48 -3.77 -3.98
N VAL A 34 -2.17 -3.50 -4.11
CA VAL A 34 -1.21 -3.70 -3.01
C VAL A 34 -1.53 -2.79 -1.82
N ILE A 35 -1.83 -1.52 -2.07
CA ILE A 35 -2.19 -0.56 -1.02
C ILE A 35 -3.49 -1.00 -0.33
N ASP A 36 -4.53 -1.34 -1.10
CA ASP A 36 -5.80 -1.87 -0.57
C ASP A 36 -5.60 -3.09 0.32
N TYR A 37 -4.77 -4.05 -0.12
CA TYR A 37 -4.43 -5.23 0.66
C TYR A 37 -3.85 -4.87 2.04
N TYR A 38 -2.86 -3.98 2.08
CA TYR A 38 -2.23 -3.59 3.36
C TYR A 38 -3.20 -2.85 4.28
N ILE A 39 -4.10 -2.02 3.73
CA ILE A 39 -5.14 -1.36 4.52
C ILE A 39 -6.05 -2.40 5.18
N ARG A 40 -6.50 -3.42 4.44
CA ARG A 40 -7.39 -4.47 4.96
C ARG A 40 -6.73 -5.34 6.02
N ILE A 41 -5.44 -5.66 5.88
CA ILE A 41 -4.75 -6.55 6.84
C ILE A 41 -4.06 -5.81 7.98
N ALA A 42 -3.96 -4.48 7.94
CA ALA A 42 -3.26 -3.68 8.94
C ALA A 42 -3.65 -4.02 10.41
N PRO A 43 -4.94 -4.24 10.76
CA PRO A 43 -5.33 -4.53 12.15
C PRO A 43 -4.66 -5.78 12.72
N VAL A 44 -4.37 -6.78 11.89
CA VAL A 44 -3.69 -8.02 12.30
C VAL A 44 -2.19 -7.98 12.02
N LEU A 45 -1.73 -7.25 11.00
CA LEU A 45 -0.32 -7.14 10.65
C LEU A 45 0.46 -6.26 11.63
N LEU A 46 -0.05 -5.06 11.95
CA LEU A 46 0.69 -4.05 12.71
C LEU A 46 1.09 -4.47 14.12
N PRO A 47 0.30 -5.26 14.88
CA PRO A 47 0.74 -5.79 16.17
C PRO A 47 2.05 -6.58 16.10
N HIS A 48 2.30 -7.29 14.99
CA HIS A 48 3.54 -8.06 14.81
C HIS A 48 4.75 -7.19 14.44
N LEU A 49 4.53 -5.99 13.92
CA LEU A 49 5.58 -5.07 13.47
C LEU A 49 5.88 -3.97 14.49
N ARG A 50 5.08 -3.83 15.55
CA ARG A 50 5.26 -2.82 16.59
C ARG A 50 6.64 -2.97 17.24
N ASP A 51 7.32 -1.84 17.41
CA ASP A 51 8.65 -1.71 18.01
C ASP A 51 9.76 -2.51 17.30
N ARG A 52 9.58 -2.83 16.01
CA ARG A 52 10.57 -3.51 15.17
C ARG A 52 11.04 -2.61 14.02
N PRO A 53 12.35 -2.34 13.88
CA PRO A 53 12.89 -1.66 12.71
C PRO A 53 12.59 -2.44 11.42
N LEU A 54 12.22 -1.73 10.35
CA LEU A 54 11.88 -2.33 9.06
C LEU A 54 12.86 -1.89 7.97
N THR A 55 13.34 -2.85 7.18
CA THR A 55 14.02 -2.59 5.91
C THR A 55 13.01 -2.65 4.77
N MET A 56 13.00 -1.65 3.88
CA MET A 56 12.08 -1.62 2.75
C MET A 56 12.70 -2.22 1.50
N LYS A 57 12.04 -3.22 0.91
CA LYS A 57 12.31 -3.67 -0.45
C LYS A 57 11.37 -2.96 -1.42
N ARG A 58 11.92 -2.11 -2.28
CA ARG A 58 11.14 -1.23 -3.17
C ARG A 58 11.30 -1.65 -4.63
N TYR A 59 10.21 -1.55 -5.38
CA TYR A 59 10.13 -1.80 -6.82
C TYR A 59 9.42 -0.60 -7.48
N PRO A 60 10.16 0.50 -7.71
CA PRO A 60 9.58 1.79 -8.08
C PRO A 60 8.91 1.81 -9.44
#